data_AF-A0A167THX4-F1
#
_entry.id   AF-A0A167THX4-F1
#
_cell.length_a   1.000
_cell.length_b   1.000
_cell.length_c   1.000
_cell.angle_alpha   90.00
_cell.angle_beta   90.00
_cell.angle_gamma   90.00
#
_symmetry.space_group_name_H-M   'P 1'
#
loop_
_entity.id
_entity.type
_entity.pdbx_description
1 polymer ?
#
loop_
_entity_poly.entity_id
_entity_poly.type
_entity_poly.pdbx_seq_one_letter_code
_entity_poly.pdbx_strand_id
1 'polypeptide(L)' 'IRIVYLPPYSPDLNPIEEAFSKIKHYLRRHNNYYNATEGDGILYDMYEILDIITPSDAEGYFIHADYL' A
#
# COMPACT_ATOMS: atom_id res chain seq x y z
N ILE A 1 19.19 5.58 13.89
CA ILE A 1 18.36 4.70 13.02
C ILE A 1 18.32 3.34 13.69
N ARG A 2 17.13 2.78 13.95
CA ARG A 2 16.96 1.41 14.47
C ARG A 2 16.61 0.51 13.29
N ILE A 3 17.27 -0.65 13.20
CA ILE A 3 16.94 -1.68 12.22
C ILE A 3 16.15 -2.78 12.95
N VAL A 4 15.01 -3.17 12.39
CA VAL A 4 14.22 -4.31 12.87
C VAL A 4 14.37 -5.43 11.85
N TYR A 5 14.81 -6.60 12.31
CA TYR A 5 14.98 -7.77 11.46
C TYR A 5 13.70 -8.60 11.47
N LEU A 6 13.21 -8.98 10.28
CA LEU A 6 12.08 -9.88 10.12
C LEU A 6 12.58 -11.32 9.88
N PRO A 7 11.91 -12.34 10.45
CA PRO A 7 12.14 -13.72 10.04
C PRO A 7 11.80 -13.92 8.56
N PRO A 8 12.44 -14.88 7.87
CA PRO A 8 12.10 -15.22 6.48
C PRO A 8 10.62 -15.56 6.33
N TYR A 9 10.02 -15.18 5.19
CA TYR A 9 8.63 -15.49 4.83
C TYR A 9 7.59 -15.07 5.89
N SER A 10 7.83 -13.96 6.59
CA SER A 10 6.90 -13.41 7.58
C SER A 10 6.24 -12.12 7.06
N PRO A 11 5.43 -12.18 5.98
CA PRO A 11 4.77 -10.99 5.44
C PRO A 11 3.80 -10.36 6.44
N ASP A 12 3.21 -11.15 7.34
CA ASP A 12 2.31 -10.68 8.38
C ASP A 12 2.99 -9.73 9.38
N LEU A 13 4.33 -9.78 9.47
CA LEU A 13 5.13 -8.88 10.29
C LEU A 13 5.63 -7.65 9.52
N ASN A 14 5.14 -7.42 8.29
CA ASN A 14 5.54 -6.30 7.46
C ASN A 14 4.32 -5.41 7.13
N PRO A 15 4.18 -4.24 7.79
CA PRO A 15 2.96 -3.41 7.66
C PRO A 15 2.70 -2.91 6.24
N ILE A 16 3.71 -2.90 5.36
CA ILE A 16 3.54 -2.48 3.96
C ILE A 16 2.67 -3.46 3.15
N GLU A 17 2.56 -4.73 3.58
CA GLU A 17 1.80 -5.76 2.86
C GLU A 17 0.29 -5.43 2.83
N GLU A 18 -0.24 -4.90 3.92
CA GLU A 18 -1.65 -4.46 4.01
C GLU A 18 -1.91 -3.22 3.15
N ALA A 19 -1.01 -2.23 3.21
CA ALA A 19 -1.07 -1.04 2.38
C ALA A 19 -1.09 -1.41 0.87
N PHE A 20 -0.17 -2.28 0.44
CA PHE A 20 -0.16 -2.78 -0.93
C PHE A 20 -1.41 -3.58 -1.26
N SER A 21 -1.96 -4.35 -0.32
CA SER A 21 -3.19 -5.11 -0.54
C SER A 21 -4.38 -4.18 -0.80
N LYS A 22 -4.52 -3.08 -0.03
CA LYS A 22 -5.54 -2.05 -0.26
C LYS A 22 -5.36 -1.35 -1.61
N ILE A 23 -4.14 -0.96 -1.97
CA ILE A 23 -3.80 -0.36 -3.27
C ILE A 23 -4.17 -1.31 -4.42
N LYS A 24 -3.74 -2.57 -4.36
CA LYS A 24 -4.05 -3.59 -5.39
C LYS A 24 -5.56 -3.78 -5.53
N HIS A 25 -6.29 -3.83 -4.42
CA HIS A 25 -7.74 -3.95 -4.45
C HIS A 25 -8.40 -2.74 -5.11
N TYR A 26 -7.96 -1.52 -4.78
CA TYR A 26 -8.48 -0.29 -5.36
C TYR A 26 -8.21 -0.20 -6.87
N LEU A 27 -7.00 -0.53 -7.30
CA LEU A 27 -6.61 -0.61 -8.70
C LEU A 27 -7.48 -1.58 -9.48
N ARG A 28 -7.69 -2.80 -8.96
CA ARG A 28 -8.54 -3.81 -9.61
C ARG A 28 -9.98 -3.35 -9.77
N ARG A 29 -10.51 -2.61 -8.80
CA ARG A 29 -11.87 -2.05 -8.85
C ARG A 29 -12.02 -0.96 -9.92
N HIS A 30 -10.96 -0.22 -10.20
CA HIS A 30 -10.94 0.92 -11.13
C HIS A 30 -10.11 0.63 -12.39
N ASN A 31 -9.88 -0.65 -12.69
CA ASN A 31 -8.96 -1.11 -13.72
C ASN A 31 -9.23 -0.47 -15.10
N ASN A 32 -10.50 -0.20 -15.43
CA ASN A 32 -10.87 0.44 -16.70
C ASN A 32 -10.34 1.87 -16.82
N TYR A 33 -10.29 2.63 -15.72
CA TYR A 33 -9.77 4.00 -15.71
C TYR A 33 -8.25 3.97 -15.88
N TYR A 34 -7.55 3.23 -15.01
CA TYR A 34 -6.08 3.20 -15.00
C TYR A 34 -5.45 2.52 -16.23
N ASN A 35 -6.16 1.60 -16.90
CA ASN A 35 -5.67 1.03 -18.16
C ASN A 35 -5.83 1.97 -19.37
N ALA A 36 -6.65 3.01 -19.25
CA ALA A 36 -6.80 4.02 -20.30
C ALA A 36 -5.74 5.12 -20.21
N THR A 37 -4.97 5.16 -19.13
CA THR A 37 -3.93 6.16 -18.89
C THR A 37 -2.63 5.77 -19.59
N GLU A 38 -2.07 6.68 -20.38
CA GLU A 38 -0.83 6.47 -21.14
C GLU A 38 0.24 7.52 -20.79
N GLY A 39 1.49 7.22 -21.08
CA GLY A 39 2.63 8.14 -20.88
C GLY A 39 2.79 8.59 -19.43
N ASP A 40 3.05 9.88 -19.23
CA ASP A 40 3.28 10.47 -17.91
C ASP A 40 2.03 10.46 -17.00
N GLY A 41 0.83 10.25 -17.56
CA GLY A 41 -0.41 10.16 -16.80
C GLY A 41 -0.40 9.06 -15.75
N ILE A 42 0.32 7.95 -16.02
CA ILE A 42 0.44 6.81 -15.10
C ILE A 42 1.07 7.25 -13.77
N LEU A 43 2.03 8.17 -13.82
CA LEU A 43 2.70 8.67 -12.61
C LEU A 43 1.74 9.51 -11.75
N TYR A 44 0.93 10.38 -12.38
CA TYR A 44 -0.07 11.19 -11.67
C TYR A 44 -1.15 10.32 -11.03
N ASP A 45 -1.66 9.34 -11.77
CA ASP A 45 -2.60 8.35 -11.25
C ASP A 45 -2.03 7.59 -10.05
N MET A 46 -0.75 7.19 -10.10
CA MET A 46 -0.10 6.54 -8.96
C MET A 46 -0.03 7.44 -7.73
N TYR A 47 0.26 8.73 -7.89
CA TYR A 47 0.23 9.67 -6.76
C TYR A 47 -1.16 9.76 -6.14
N GLU A 48 -2.22 9.86 -6.95
CA GLU A 48 -3.60 9.89 -6.46
C GLU A 48 -3.99 8.59 -5.75
N ILE A 49 -3.59 7.44 -6.28
CA ILE A 49 -3.87 6.14 -5.65
C ILE A 49 -3.23 6.03 -4.26
N LEU A 50 -2.06 6.62 -4.05
CA LEU A 50 -1.41 6.59 -2.74
C LEU A 50 -2.23 7.32 -1.66
N ASP A 51 -3.04 8.32 -2.03
CA ASP A 51 -3.88 9.08 -1.10
C ASP A 51 -5.05 8.27 -0.51
N ILE A 52 -5.33 7.06 -1.03
CA ILE A 52 -6.36 6.18 -0.44
C ILE A 52 -5.93 5.59 0.92
N ILE A 53 -4.64 5.67 1.24
CA ILE A 53 -4.09 5.21 2.52
C ILE A 53 -4.21 6.36 3.51
N THR A 54 -5.15 6.25 4.44
CA THR A 54 -5.37 7.26 5.46
C THR A 54 -4.38 7.08 6.64
N PRO A 55 -4.18 8.10 7.48
CA PRO A 55 -3.40 7.95 8.71
C PRO A 55 -3.91 6.83 9.63
N SER A 56 -5.24 6.65 9.70
CA SER A 56 -5.85 5.57 10.50
C SER A 56 -5.59 4.18 9.92
N ASP A 57 -5.55 4.06 8.58
CA ASP A 57 -5.13 2.81 7.94
C ASP A 57 -3.68 2.49 8.31
N ALA A 58 -2.78 3.47 8.17
CA ALA A 58 -1.36 3.29 8.45
C ALA A 58 -1.14 2.86 9.91
N GLU A 59 -1.77 3.53 10.87
CA GLU A 59 -1.73 3.15 12.29
C GLU A 59 -2.22 1.71 12.48
N GLY A 60 -3.35 1.34 11.87
CA GLY A 60 -3.89 -0.01 11.91
C GLY A 60 -2.91 -1.08 11.39
N TYR A 61 -2.19 -0.79 10.30
CA TYR A 61 -1.19 -1.72 9.73
C TYR A 61 0.00 -1.93 10.67
N PHE A 62 0.48 -0.86 11.33
CA PHE A 62 1.56 -0.97 12.31
C PHE A 62 1.12 -1.73 13.57
N ILE A 63 -0.10 -1.52 14.05
CA ILE A 63 -0.67 -2.26 15.19
C ILE A 63 -0.79 -3.75 14.83
N HIS A 64 -1.35 -4.07 13.67
CA HIS A 64 -1.54 -5.46 13.25
C HIS A 64 -0.22 -6.21 13.09
N ALA A 65 0.85 -5.51 12.67
CA ALA A 65 2.19 -6.07 12.54
C ALA A 65 3.04 -5.99 13.83
N ASP A 66 2.46 -5.61 14.98
CA ASP A 66 3.09 -5.57 16.32
C ASP A 66 4.21 -4.52 16.47
N TYR A 67 4.07 -3.36 15.83
CA TYR A 67 5.03 -2.25 15.91
C TYR A 67 4.54 -1.04 16.73
N LEU A 68 3.25 -0.99 17.07
CA LEU A 68 2.58 0.04 17.88
C LEU A 68 1.58 -0.61 18.84
#